data_AF-A0A2R6PTM7-F1
#
_entry.id   AF-A0A2R6PTM7-F1
#
_cell.length_a   1.000
_cell.length_b   1.000
_cell.length_c   1.000
_cell.angle_alpha   90.00
_cell.angle_beta   90.00
_cell.angle_gamma   90.00
#
_symmetry.space_group_name_H-M   'P 1'
#
loop_
_entity.id
_entity.type
_entity.pdbx_description
1 polymer ?
#
loop_
_entity_poly.entity_id
_entity_poly.type
_entity_poly.pdbx_seq_one_letter_code
_entity_poly.pdbx_strand_id
1 'polypeptide(L)'
;MGSYGMLAKRAIQTDTPVMVQIQEVLRGAKDAMSLAQGVVYWQPPKRALDRAKEIVWDPAVSRYGADEGLPELREALIRKLRQENNIHKSSVMVTAGANQVIIPALCL
;
A
#
# COMPACT_ATOMS: atom_id res chain seq x y z
N MET A 1 -11.61 -0.04 32.62
CA MET A 1 -10.44 0.79 32.26
C MET A 1 -9.22 -0.10 32.30
N GLY A 2 -8.86 -0.71 31.17
CA GLY A 2 -7.72 -1.62 31.08
C GLY A 2 -6.42 -0.86 31.30
N SER A 3 -5.50 -1.45 32.07
CA SER A 3 -4.17 -0.93 32.32
C SER A 3 -3.45 -0.70 30.98
N TYR A 4 -3.11 0.54 30.65
CA TYR A 4 -2.18 0.92 29.58
C TYR A 4 -0.73 0.50 29.92
N GLY A 5 -0.56 -0.69 30.48
CA GLY A 5 0.71 -1.23 30.90
C GLY A 5 1.66 -1.33 29.71
N MET A 6 2.68 -0.48 29.72
CA MET A 6 3.87 -0.51 28.85
C MET A 6 3.67 -0.25 27.34
N LEU A 7 2.73 0.62 26.94
CA LEU A 7 2.72 1.12 25.56
C LEU A 7 3.63 2.34 25.40
N ALA A 8 4.31 2.45 24.25
CA ALA A 8 5.17 3.59 23.96
C ALA A 8 4.35 4.88 23.85
N LYS A 9 4.85 5.99 24.43
CA LYS A 9 4.14 7.29 24.43
C LYS A 9 3.64 7.72 23.03
N ARG A 10 4.48 7.54 22.00
CA ARG A 10 4.14 7.86 20.61
C ARG A 10 2.90 7.13 20.06
N ALA A 11 2.59 5.93 20.57
CA ALA A 11 1.43 5.15 20.15
C ALA A 11 0.18 5.50 20.94
N ILE A 12 0.32 5.95 22.20
CA ILE A 12 -0.80 6.37 23.05
C ILE A 12 -1.29 7.77 22.63
N GLN A 13 -0.40 8.60 22.10
CA GLN A 13 -0.71 9.97 21.67
C GLN A 13 -1.35 10.07 20.28
N THR A 14 -1.58 8.94 19.60
CA THR A 14 -2.28 8.90 18.32
C THR A 14 -3.71 8.46 18.49
N ASP A 15 -4.64 9.17 17.84
CA ASP A 15 -6.05 8.80 17.83
C ASP A 15 -6.34 7.58 16.93
N THR A 16 -7.47 6.95 17.17
CA THR A 16 -8.00 5.91 16.29
C THR A 16 -8.23 6.48 14.88
N PRO A 17 -7.79 5.80 13.81
CA PRO A 17 -8.00 6.27 12.46
C PRO A 17 -9.49 6.45 12.13
N VAL A 18 -9.85 7.57 11.50
CA VAL A 18 -11.23 7.88 11.09
C VAL A 18 -11.86 6.79 10.21
N MET A 19 -11.04 6.04 9.45
CA MET A 19 -11.51 4.95 8.61
C MET A 19 -12.20 3.84 9.43
N VAL A 20 -11.76 3.59 10.67
CA VAL A 20 -12.41 2.63 11.58
C VAL A 20 -13.82 3.10 11.93
N GLN A 21 -13.95 4.38 12.29
CA GLN A 21 -15.24 5.00 12.64
C GLN A 21 -16.21 4.96 11.44
N ILE A 22 -15.73 5.29 10.24
CA ILE A 22 -16.55 5.23 9.01
C ILE A 22 -17.02 3.80 8.74
N GLN A 23 -16.18 2.79 8.95
CA GLN A 23 -16.57 1.39 8.78
C GLN A 23 -17.61 0.92 9.80
N GLU A 24 -17.60 1.45 11.02
CA GLU A 24 -18.64 1.17 12.03
C GLU A 24 -19.98 1.77 11.63
N VAL A 25 -19.98 3.02 11.16
CA VAL A 25 -21.19 3.69 10.65
C VAL A 25 -21.78 2.92 9.46
N LEU A 26 -20.95 2.52 8.50
CA LEU A 26 -21.42 1.74 7.33
C LEU A 26 -21.99 0.37 7.71
N ARG A 27 -21.41 -0.33 8.70
CA ARG A 27 -21.92 -1.63 9.16
C ARG A 27 -23.32 -1.54 9.77
N GLY A 28 -23.67 -0.40 10.37
CA GLY A 28 -25.01 -0.15 10.92
C GLY A 28 -26.07 0.28 9.90
N ALA A 29 -25.67 0.63 8.68
CA ALA A 29 -26.57 1.15 7.66
C ALA A 29 -27.01 0.04 6.68
N LYS A 30 -28.33 -0.12 6.50
CA LYS A 30 -28.88 -0.95 5.42
C LYS A 30 -29.02 -0.11 4.15
N ASP A 31 -28.69 -0.70 2.99
CA ASP A 31 -28.78 -0.09 1.67
C ASP A 31 -27.94 1.19 1.45
N ALA A 32 -26.88 1.38 2.24
CA ALA A 32 -25.97 2.50 2.09
C ALA A 32 -24.88 2.22 1.04
N MET A 33 -24.78 3.09 0.03
CA MET A 33 -23.66 3.10 -0.91
C MET A 33 -22.56 4.02 -0.38
N SER A 34 -21.41 3.46 0.00
CA SER A 34 -20.27 4.24 0.45
C SER A 34 -19.60 4.95 -0.73
N LEU A 35 -19.71 6.28 -0.79
CA LEU A 35 -18.94 7.13 -1.71
C LEU A 35 -17.65 7.67 -1.06
N ALA A 36 -17.45 7.40 0.22
CA ALA A 36 -16.35 7.96 1.01
C ALA A 36 -15.03 7.16 0.86
N GLN A 37 -15.13 5.85 0.63
CA GLN A 37 -13.95 5.00 0.46
C GLN A 37 -13.65 4.80 -1.03
N GLY A 38 -12.42 5.11 -1.45
CA GLY A 38 -11.92 4.90 -2.81
C GLY A 38 -11.70 3.43 -3.16
N VAL A 39 -12.67 2.56 -2.87
CA VAL A 39 -12.64 1.14 -3.21
C VAL A 39 -13.47 0.95 -4.47
N VAL A 40 -12.86 0.33 -5.48
CA VAL A 40 -13.48 0.10 -6.78
C VAL A 40 -14.19 -1.25 -6.83
N TYR A 41 -15.30 -1.33 -7.57
CA TYR A 41 -16.08 -2.57 -7.69
C TYR A 41 -15.61 -3.49 -8.84
N TRP A 42 -14.77 -2.98 -9.75
CA TRP A 42 -14.26 -3.74 -10.89
C TRP A 42 -13.00 -4.52 -10.54
N GLN A 43 -12.76 -5.59 -11.30
CA GLN A 43 -11.58 -6.43 -11.17
C GLN A 43 -10.34 -5.77 -11.81
N PRO A 44 -9.12 -6.10 -11.35
CA PRO A 44 -7.90 -5.68 -12.02
C PRO A 44 -7.82 -6.20 -13.48
N PRO A 45 -7.02 -5.56 -14.36
CA PRO A 45 -6.85 -6.02 -15.73
C PRO A 45 -6.44 -7.49 -15.81
N LYS A 46 -7.12 -8.27 -16.66
CA LYS A 46 -6.92 -9.73 -16.79
C LYS A 46 -5.45 -10.13 -16.93
N ARG A 47 -4.70 -9.41 -17.77
CA ARG A 47 -3.26 -9.65 -17.99
C ARG A 47 -2.42 -9.55 -16.70
N ALA A 48 -2.76 -8.64 -15.80
CA ALA A 48 -2.05 -8.48 -14.53
C ALA A 48 -2.37 -9.64 -13.57
N LEU A 49 -3.65 -10.04 -13.49
CA LEU A 49 -4.07 -11.18 -12.69
C LEU A 49 -3.48 -12.49 -13.18
N ASP A 50 -3.47 -12.73 -14.49
CA ASP A 50 -2.90 -13.94 -15.08
C ASP A 50 -1.40 -14.03 -14.77
N ARG A 51 -0.66 -12.93 -14.96
CA ARG A 51 0.78 -12.90 -14.64
C ARG A 51 1.06 -13.17 -13.16
N ALA A 52 0.23 -12.63 -12.26
CA ALA A 52 0.35 -12.87 -10.83
C ALA A 52 0.12 -14.36 -10.48
N LYS A 53 -0.88 -15.00 -11.10
CA LYS A 53 -1.18 -16.42 -10.92
C LYS A 53 -0.08 -17.33 -11.45
N GLU A 54 0.62 -16.93 -12.51
CA GLU A 54 1.74 -17.70 -13.06
C GLU A 54 2.98 -17.58 -12.17
N ILE A 55 3.38 -16.35 -11.83
CA ILE A 55 4.65 -16.07 -11.16
C ILE A 55 4.68 -16.52 -9.70
N VAL A 56 3.52 -16.65 -9.03
CA VAL A 56 3.45 -17.11 -7.63
C VAL A 56 3.99 -18.53 -7.43
N TRP A 57 4.04 -19.34 -8.50
CA TRP A 57 4.57 -20.71 -8.45
C TRP A 57 6.08 -20.79 -8.70
N ASP A 58 6.72 -19.70 -9.11
CA ASP A 58 8.17 -19.66 -9.29
C ASP A 58 8.87 -19.64 -7.92
N PRO A 59 9.69 -20.65 -7.57
CA PRO A 59 10.41 -20.67 -6.30
C PRO A 59 11.32 -19.47 -6.08
N ALA A 60 11.75 -18.78 -7.14
CA ALA A 60 12.56 -17.57 -7.02
C ALA A 60 11.82 -16.40 -6.37
N VAL A 61 10.51 -16.33 -6.56
CA VAL A 61 9.65 -15.24 -6.06
C VAL A 61 9.39 -15.35 -4.56
N SER A 62 9.50 -16.57 -4.03
CA SER A 62 9.37 -16.85 -2.59
C SER A 62 10.63 -16.54 -1.79
N ARG A 63 11.73 -16.13 -2.45
CA ARG A 63 12.98 -15.73 -1.78
C ARG A 63 12.99 -14.22 -1.51
N TYR A 64 13.84 -13.80 -0.57
CA TYR A 64 14.10 -12.38 -0.37
C TYR A 64 14.66 -11.72 -1.63
N GLY A 65 14.14 -10.54 -1.95
CA GLY A 65 14.62 -9.68 -3.02
C GLY A 65 15.55 -8.58 -2.49
N ALA A 66 15.96 -7.68 -3.38
CA ALA A 66 16.74 -6.51 -3.00
C ALA A 66 15.93 -5.55 -2.10
N ASP A 67 16.61 -4.89 -1.16
CA ASP A 67 16.00 -4.04 -0.12
C ASP A 67 15.15 -2.91 -0.71
N GLU A 68 15.60 -2.27 -1.79
CA GLU A 68 14.89 -1.18 -2.44
C GLU A 68 13.77 -1.65 -3.39
N GLY A 69 13.60 -2.97 -3.54
CA GLY A 69 12.66 -3.61 -4.46
C GLY A 69 13.31 -4.30 -5.65
N LEU A 70 12.51 -5.10 -6.36
CA LEU A 70 12.95 -5.87 -7.53
C LEU A 70 13.56 -4.96 -8.61
N PRO A 71 14.79 -5.24 -9.11
CA PRO A 71 15.46 -4.39 -10.10
C PRO A 71 14.61 -4.11 -11.34
N GLU A 72 13.95 -5.12 -11.90
CA GLU A 72 13.14 -5.02 -13.11
C GLU A 72 11.90 -4.12 -12.88
N LEU A 73 11.34 -4.15 -11.68
CA LEU A 73 10.23 -3.29 -11.29
C LEU A 73 10.69 -1.84 -11.14
N ARG A 74 11.84 -1.62 -10.49
CA ARG A 74 12.41 -0.27 -10.32
C ARG A 74 12.71 0.37 -11.67
N GLU A 75 13.31 -0.36 -12.60
CA GLU A 75 13.55 0.13 -13.96
C GLU A 75 12.25 0.46 -14.70
N ALA A 76 11.23 -0.38 -14.59
CA ALA A 76 9.93 -0.13 -15.19
C ALA A 76 9.28 1.15 -14.64
N LEU A 77 9.38 1.37 -13.33
CA LEU A 77 8.90 2.58 -12.68
C LEU A 77 9.67 3.83 -13.13
N ILE A 78 11.01 3.77 -13.22
CA ILE A 78 11.82 4.89 -13.73
C ILE A 78 11.42 5.24 -15.16
N ARG A 79 11.23 4.23 -16.03
CA ARG A 79 10.75 4.46 -17.41
C ARG A 79 9.37 5.11 -17.43
N LYS A 80 8.43 4.63 -16.61
CA LYS A 80 7.08 5.21 -16.48
C LYS A 80 7.15 6.67 -16.04
N LEU A 81 7.90 6.98 -14.97
CA LEU A 81 8.06 8.33 -14.44
C LEU A 81 8.61 9.30 -15.49
N ARG A 82 9.59 8.84 -16.28
CA ARG A 82 10.16 9.64 -17.37
C ARG A 82 9.15 9.88 -18.50
N GLN A 83 8.47 8.82 -18.97
CA GLN A 83 7.63 8.88 -20.16
C GLN A 83 6.27 9.53 -19.91
N GLU A 84 5.65 9.22 -18.77
CA GLU A 84 4.28 9.64 -18.47
C GLU A 84 4.23 10.87 -17.55
N ASN A 85 5.24 11.07 -16.71
CA ASN A 85 5.24 12.14 -15.72
C ASN A 85 6.31 13.22 -15.99
N ASN A 86 7.15 13.04 -17.01
CA ASN A 86 8.27 13.94 -17.35
C ASN A 86 9.24 14.18 -16.16
N ILE A 87 9.36 13.19 -15.27
CA ILE A 87 10.26 13.25 -14.12
C ILE A 87 11.57 12.54 -14.50
N HIS A 88 12.68 13.27 -14.43
CA HIS A 88 14.02 12.78 -14.78
C HIS A 88 14.92 12.73 -13.55
N LYS A 89 16.00 11.94 -13.62
CA LYS A 89 17.01 11.77 -12.55
C LYS A 89 16.41 11.29 -11.21
N SER A 90 15.43 10.39 -11.28
CA SER A 90 14.77 9.82 -10.10
C SER A 90 15.45 8.55 -9.61
N SER A 91 15.57 8.42 -8.29
CA SER A 91 15.80 7.14 -7.62
C SER A 91 14.46 6.56 -7.17
N VAL A 92 14.26 5.26 -7.31
CA VAL A 92 13.00 4.58 -6.97
C VAL A 92 13.24 3.51 -5.91
N MET A 93 12.37 3.49 -4.91
CA MET A 93 12.24 2.44 -3.90
C MET A 93 10.80 1.91 -3.92
N VAL A 94 10.64 0.59 -3.81
CA VAL A 94 9.33 -0.08 -3.77
C VAL A 94 8.93 -0.31 -2.31
N THR A 95 7.69 0.00 -1.98
CA THR A 95 7.11 -0.18 -0.64
C THR A 95 5.85 -1.05 -0.70
N ALA A 96 5.38 -1.55 0.45
CA ALA A 96 4.11 -2.26 0.57
C ALA A 96 2.93 -1.26 0.51
N GLY A 97 2.68 -0.77 -0.70
CA GLY A 97 1.66 0.25 -0.98
C GLY A 97 2.07 1.66 -0.58
N ALA A 98 1.24 2.63 -0.98
CA ALA A 98 1.51 4.06 -0.77
C ALA A 98 1.50 4.47 0.71
N ASN A 99 0.69 3.81 1.55
CA ASN A 99 0.61 4.13 2.97
C ASN A 99 1.94 3.93 3.69
N GLN A 100 2.73 2.92 3.29
CA GLN A 100 4.03 2.67 3.92
C GLN A 100 5.05 3.75 3.55
N VAL A 101 4.89 4.50 2.45
CA VAL A 101 5.87 5.53 2.02
C VAL A 101 6.03 6.65 3.05
N ILE A 102 4.98 6.97 3.80
CA ILE A 102 4.98 8.08 4.77
C ILE A 102 6.01 7.85 5.88
N ILE A 103 6.18 6.61 6.34
CA ILE A 103 7.07 6.28 7.45
C ILE A 103 8.56 6.49 7.12
N PRO A 104 9.14 5.89 6.06
CA PRO A 104 10.52 6.14 5.68
C PRO A 104 10.74 7.59 5.26
N ALA A 105 9.75 8.25 4.62
CA ALA A 105 9.88 9.66 4.26
C ALA A 105 9.97 10.60 5.46
N LEU A 106 9.37 10.23 6.61
CA LEU A 106 9.45 11.00 7.85
C LEU A 106 10.78 10.77 8.60
N CYS A 107 11.42 9.62 8.39
CA CYS A 107 12.63 9.21 9.09
C CYS A 107 13.93 9.51 8.32
N LEU A 108 13.84 9.98 7.07
CA LEU A 108 14.94 10.45 6.23
C LEU A 108 15.16 11.96 6.41
#